data_AF-A0AAW6TUZ9-F1
#
_entry.id   AF-A0AAW6TUZ9-F1
#
_cell.length_a   1.000
_cell.length_b   1.000
_cell.length_c   1.000
_cell.angle_alpha   90.00
_cell.angle_beta   90.00
_cell.angle_gamma   90.00
#
_symmetry.space_group_name_H-M   'P 1'
#
loop_
_entity.id
_entity.type
_entity.pdbx_description
1 polymer ?
#
loop_
_entity_poly.entity_id
_entity_poly.type
_entity_poly.pdbx_seq_one_letter_code
_entity_poly.pdbx_strand_id
1 'polypeptide(L)' 'MDEYVATLSSETATDNKAKDLPKTTNLIEGIDYYLENGNYVFKAWFHLKRGNCCGNGCRHCPYGFKKI' A
#
# COMPACT_ATOMS: atom_id res chain seq x y z
N MET A 1 9.19 6.67 4.47
CA MET A 1 8.43 5.81 3.54
C MET A 1 7.36 6.59 2.80
N ASP A 2 6.65 7.50 3.48
CA ASP A 2 5.62 8.34 2.84
C ASP A 2 6.19 9.23 1.72
N GLU A 3 7.42 9.73 1.83
CA GLU A 3 8.11 10.44 0.73
C GLU A 3 8.41 9.55 -0.48
N TYR A 4 8.78 8.28 -0.27
CA TYR A 4 8.99 7.34 -1.39
C TYR A 4 7.67 7.00 -2.07
N VAL A 5 6.58 6.85 -1.31
CA VAL A 5 5.25 6.64 -1.89
C VAL A 5 4.82 7.86 -2.69
N ALA A 6 5.17 9.07 -2.25
CA ALA A 6 4.85 10.30 -2.95
C ALA A 6 5.56 10.45 -4.31
N THR A 7 6.66 9.74 -4.54
CA THR A 7 7.33 9.71 -5.86
C THR A 7 6.79 8.63 -6.79
N LEU A 8 5.90 7.75 -6.32
CA LEU A 8 5.27 6.72 -7.15
C LEU A 8 4.05 7.29 -7.88
N SER A 9 4.07 7.14 -9.19
CA SER A 9 2.89 7.24 -10.05
C SER A 9 2.17 5.89 -10.12
N SER A 10 0.90 5.87 -10.55
CA SER A 10 0.12 4.63 -10.70
C SER A 10 0.80 3.59 -11.60
N GLU A 11 1.51 4.03 -12.63
CA GLU A 11 2.32 3.20 -13.54
C GLU A 11 3.54 2.59 -12.84
N THR A 12 4.29 3.38 -12.06
CA THR A 12 5.53 2.94 -11.38
C THR A 12 5.27 2.14 -10.11
N ALA A 13 4.09 2.28 -9.49
CA ALA A 13 3.69 1.51 -8.33
C ALA A 13 3.68 0.00 -8.62
N THR A 14 3.38 -0.42 -9.85
CA THR A 14 3.37 -1.84 -10.28
C THR A 14 4.77 -2.47 -10.33
N ASP A 15 5.81 -1.65 -10.55
CA ASP A 15 7.19 -2.10 -10.60
C ASP A 15 8.01 -1.73 -9.35
N ASN A 16 7.33 -1.37 -8.27
CA ASN A 16 7.99 -1.04 -7.02
C ASN A 16 8.79 -2.22 -6.45
N LYS A 17 9.96 -1.95 -5.84
CA LYS A 17 10.85 -2.97 -5.26
C LYS A 17 10.30 -3.63 -3.99
N ALA A 18 9.27 -3.06 -3.35
CA ALA A 18 8.70 -3.65 -2.14
C ALA A 18 7.98 -4.98 -2.43
N LYS A 19 7.59 -5.23 -3.69
CA LYS A 19 7.01 -6.52 -4.12
C LYS A 19 8.00 -7.69 -4.01
N ASP A 20 9.31 -7.40 -4.07
CA ASP A 20 10.38 -8.38 -4.03
C ASP A 20 10.85 -8.69 -2.59
N LEU A 21 10.35 -7.94 -1.59
CA LEU A 21 10.66 -8.18 -0.19
C LEU A 21 10.03 -9.51 0.27
N PRO A 22 10.69 -10.23 1.19
CA PRO A 22 10.12 -11.44 1.76
C PRO A 22 8.75 -11.13 2.39
N LYS A 23 7.75 -11.96 2.09
CA LYS A 23 6.40 -11.78 2.64
C LYS A 23 6.43 -12.01 4.14
N THR A 24 6.43 -10.93 4.90
CA THR A 24 6.34 -10.98 6.36
C THR A 24 4.88 -11.10 6.77
N THR A 25 4.58 -12.01 7.69
CA THR A 25 3.26 -12.10 8.35
C THR A 25 3.06 -11.03 9.41
N ASN A 26 4.14 -10.41 9.88
CA ASN A 26 4.07 -9.35 10.87
C ASN A 26 3.76 -8.01 10.21
N LEU A 27 2.73 -7.34 10.72
CA LEU A 27 2.30 -6.01 10.28
C LEU A 27 2.82 -4.97 11.26
N ILE A 28 3.41 -3.89 10.73
CA ILE A 28 3.99 -2.84 11.55
C ILE A 28 3.06 -1.62 11.57
N GLU A 29 2.56 -1.25 12.75
CA GLU A 29 1.76 -0.03 12.92
C GLU A 29 2.56 1.23 12.54
N GLY A 30 1.91 2.19 11.91
CA GLY A 30 2.51 3.40 11.33
C GLY A 30 3.12 3.20 9.93
N ILE A 31 3.48 1.96 9.57
CA ILE A 31 4.03 1.62 8.26
C ILE A 31 3.00 0.91 7.39
N ASP A 32 2.49 -0.22 7.85
CA ASP A 32 1.55 -1.06 7.11
C ASP A 32 0.11 -0.65 7.35
N TYR A 33 -0.21 -0.21 8.57
CA TYR A 33 -1.54 0.21 8.95
C TYR A 33 -1.49 1.23 10.10
N TYR A 34 -2.63 1.83 10.40
CA TYR A 34 -2.90 2.47 11.69
C TYR A 34 -4.31 2.11 12.15
N LEU A 35 -4.58 2.24 13.44
CA LEU A 35 -5.94 2.05 13.97
C LEU A 35 -6.75 3.35 13.85
N GLU A 36 -7.91 3.26 13.19
CA GLU A 36 -8.90 4.34 13.08
C GLU A 36 -10.23 3.80 13.60
N ASN A 37 -10.75 4.35 14.71
CA ASN A 37 -11.99 3.89 15.33
C ASN A 37 -12.01 2.37 15.64
N GLY A 38 -10.86 1.81 16.07
CA GLY A 38 -10.73 0.38 16.35
C GLY A 38 -10.59 -0.52 15.12
N ASN A 39 -10.59 0.06 13.91
CA ASN A 39 -10.41 -0.68 12.66
C ASN A 39 -9.01 -0.50 12.11
N TYR A 40 -8.47 -1.53 11.47
CA TYR A 40 -7.21 -1.45 10.74
C TYR A 40 -7.40 -0.66 9.45
N VAL A 41 -6.67 0.45 9.32
CA VAL A 41 -6.59 1.22 8.08
C VAL A 41 -5.22 1.00 7.45
N PHE A 42 -5.18 0.18 6.40
CA PHE A 42 -3.95 -0.13 5.68
C PHE A 42 -3.41 1.08 4.92
N LYS A 43 -2.11 1.33 5.05
CA LYS A 43 -1.39 2.38 4.34
C LYS A 43 -0.87 1.86 2.99
N ALA A 44 -0.38 2.78 2.16
CA ALA A 44 0.14 2.49 0.83
C ALA A 44 1.25 1.41 0.83
N TRP A 45 2.14 1.40 1.83
CA TRP A 45 3.25 0.45 1.91
C TRP A 45 2.77 -1.01 1.98
N PHE A 46 1.71 -1.29 2.72
CA PHE A 46 1.10 -2.61 2.78
C PHE A 46 0.65 -3.08 1.39
N HIS A 47 0.05 -2.17 0.61
CA HIS A 47 -0.38 -2.47 -0.75
C HIS A 47 0.81 -2.66 -1.71
N LEU A 48 1.89 -1.89 -1.56
CA LEU A 48 3.11 -2.05 -2.36
C LEU A 48 3.76 -3.42 -2.12
N LYS A 49 3.84 -3.87 -0.85
CA LYS A 49 4.31 -5.23 -0.49
C LYS A 49 3.42 -6.33 -1.06
N ARG A 50 2.12 -6.08 -1.25
CA ARG A 50 1.23 -7.02 -1.96
C ARG A 50 1.61 -7.15 -3.43
N GLY A 51 2.11 -6.06 -4.04
CA GLY A 51 2.65 -6.05 -5.40
C GLY A 51 1.60 -5.94 -6.51
N ASN A 52 0.31 -5.85 -6.20
CA ASN A 52 -0.75 -5.67 -7.19
C ASN A 52 -1.96 -4.90 -6.63
N CYS A 53 -2.79 -4.37 -7.52
CA CYS A 53 -4.10 -3.79 -7.18
C CYS A 53 -5.16 -4.89 -7.03
N CYS A 54 -6.03 -4.77 -6.02
CA CYS A 54 -7.12 -5.73 -5.76
C CYS A 54 -8.49 -5.24 -6.25
N GLY A 55 -8.59 -4.06 -6.86
CA GLY A 55 -9.85 -3.54 -7.41
C GLY A 55 -10.90 -3.07 -6.37
N ASN A 56 -10.57 -3.01 -5.09
CA ASN A 56 -11.55 -2.69 -4.03
C ASN A 56 -11.72 -1.19 -3.74
N GLY A 57 -10.99 -0.30 -4.43
CA GLY A 57 -11.07 1.15 -4.18
C GLY A 57 -10.53 1.56 -2.80
N CYS A 58 -9.40 1.01 -2.37
CA CYS A 58 -8.81 1.31 -1.06
C CYS A 58 -8.37 2.77 -0.95
N ARG A 59 -8.64 3.40 0.21
CA ARG A 59 -8.32 4.81 0.52
C ARG A 59 -6.86 5.18 0.25
N HIS A 60 -5.92 4.29 0.57
CA HIS A 60 -4.48 4.50 0.46
C HIS A 60 -3.85 3.70 -0.69
N CYS A 61 -4.62 3.39 -1.74
CA CYS A 61 -4.14 2.58 -2.86
C CYS A 61 -3.06 3.33 -3.67
N PRO A 62 -1.82 2.83 -3.75
CA PRO A 62 -0.75 3.47 -4.53
C PRO A 62 -0.93 3.30 -6.04
N TYR A 63 -1.80 2.38 -6.48
CA TYR A 63 -2.02 2.07 -7.90
C TYR A 63 -3.05 2.98 -8.58
N GLY A 64 -3.54 4.03 -7.90
CA GLY A 64 -4.46 5.01 -8.48
C GLY A 64 -5.83 4.45 -8.90
N PHE A 65 -6.27 3.31 -8.33
CA PHE A 65 -7.58 2.75 -8.64
C PHE A 65 -8.69 3.63 -8.09
N LYS A 66 -9.29 4.43 -8.95
CA LYS A 66 -10.56 5.11 -8.70
C LYS A 66 -11.66 4.13 -9.11
N LYS A 67 -12.50 3.70 -8.16
CA LYS A 67 -13.70 2.91 -8.47
C LYS A 67 -14.55 3.78 -9.42
N ILE A 68 -14.71 3.33 -10.65
CA ILE A 68 -15.50 4.00 -11.69
C ILE A 68 -16.96 3.96 -11.27
#